data_AF-A0AAV0CDS5-F1
#
_entry.id   AF-A0AAV0CDS5-F1
#
_cell.length_a   1.000
_cell.length_b   1.000
_cell.length_c   1.000
_cell.angle_alpha   90.00
_cell.angle_beta   90.00
_cell.angle_gamma   90.00
#
_symmetry.space_group_name_H-M   'P 1'
#
loop_
_entity.id
_entity.type
_entity.pdbx_description
1 polymer ?
#
loop_
_entity_poly.entity_id
_entity_poly.type
_entity_poly.pdbx_seq_one_letter_code
_entity_poly.pdbx_strand_id
1 'polypeptide(L)' 'MNQEGLLHTDQILRDGGNITIASLVEQYSRDQKKFFNDFGAAMIKMGNIAVLTGSQGEIRKDCTRVNTP' A
#
# COMPACT_ATOMS: atom_id res chain seq x y z
N MET A 1 12.42 18.26 -1.63
CA MET A 1 11.02 17.94 -1.24
C MET A 1 10.23 19.24 -1.25
N ASN A 2 9.42 19.50 -2.27
CA ASN A 2 8.99 20.86 -2.62
C ASN A 2 7.57 21.24 -2.15
N GLN A 3 6.98 20.49 -1.21
CA GLN A 3 5.60 20.74 -0.77
C GLN A 3 4.53 20.61 -1.87
N GLU A 4 4.76 19.72 -2.83
CA GLU A 4 3.90 19.48 -3.99
C GLU A 4 2.99 18.24 -3.83
N GLY A 5 2.76 17.78 -2.60
CA GLY A 5 1.79 16.71 -2.35
C GLY A 5 0.38 17.20 -2.69
N LEU A 6 -0.29 16.55 -3.65
CA LEU A 6 -1.59 17.01 -4.16
C LEU A 6 -2.69 16.83 -3.12
N LEU A 7 -2.79 15.64 -2.53
CA LEU A 7 -3.78 15.36 -1.51
C LEU A 7 -3.22 15.77 -0.14
N HIS A 8 -4.12 16.21 0.75
CA HIS A 8 -3.76 16.47 2.13
C HIS A 8 -3.07 15.23 2.76
N THR A 9 -3.58 14.04 2.47
CA THR A 9 -3.02 12.76 2.94
C THR A 9 -1.59 12.51 2.47
N ASP A 10 -1.20 13.01 1.30
CA ASP A 10 0.17 12.90 0.80
C ASP A 10 1.07 13.89 1.53
N GLN A 11 0.58 15.12 1.70
CA GLN A 11 1.40 16.20 2.24
C GLN A 11 1.67 16.03 3.74
N ILE A 12 0.71 15.48 4.50
CA ILE A 12 0.91 15.22 5.93
C ILE A 12 1.94 14.12 6.23
N LEU A 13 2.28 13.24 5.28
CA LEU A 13 3.34 12.25 5.52
C LEU A 13 4.69 12.93 5.77
N ARG A 14 4.91 14.10 5.17
CA ARG A 14 6.07 14.93 5.45
C ARG A 14 5.82 15.93 6.59
N ASP A 15 4.67 16.61 6.56
CA ASP A 15 4.44 17.81 7.40
C ASP A 15 3.64 17.53 8.68
N GLY A 16 3.12 16.31 8.86
CA GLY A 16 2.21 15.94 9.96
C GLY A 16 2.88 15.79 11.33
N GLY A 17 4.11 16.29 11.51
CA GLY A 17 4.82 16.30 12.79
C GLY A 17 5.40 14.96 13.25
N ASN A 18 5.15 13.85 12.54
CA ASN A 18 5.77 12.56 12.83
C ASN A 18 7.16 12.46 12.19
N ILE A 19 8.20 12.63 13.01
CA ILE A 19 9.59 12.64 12.56
C ILE A 19 10.03 11.35 11.86
N THR A 20 9.50 10.20 12.27
CA THR A 20 9.83 8.89 11.69
C THR A 20 9.22 8.73 10.30
N ILE A 21 7.99 9.21 10.10
CA ILE A 21 7.35 9.17 8.77
C ILE A 21 8.03 10.17 7.84
N ALA A 22 8.30 11.38 8.32
CA ALA A 22 8.99 12.41 7.53
C ALA A 22 10.38 11.95 7.06
N SER A 23 11.14 11.25 7.92
CA SER A 23 12.46 10.71 7.54
C SER A 23 12.36 9.56 6.53
N LEU A 24 11.32 8.73 6.59
CA LEU A 24 11.05 7.72 5.55
C LEU A 24 10.72 8.37 4.21
N VAL A 25 9.89 9.42 4.18
CA VAL A 25 9.58 10.16 2.94
C VAL A 25 10.86 10.76 2.34
N GLU A 26 11.71 11.36 3.16
CA GLU A 26 12.99 11.89 2.70
C GLU A 26 13.90 10.79 2.16
N GLN A 27 14.00 9.66 2.85
CA GLN A 27 14.81 8.53 2.43
C GLN A 27 14.33 7.95 1.10
N TYR A 28 13.02 7.72 0.94
CA TYR A 28 12.43 7.23 -0.30
C TYR A 28 12.60 8.21 -1.46
N SER A 29 12.61 9.52 -1.19
CA SER A 29 12.89 10.54 -2.23
C SER A 29 14.33 10.51 -2.76
N ARG A 30 15.28 9.99 -1.97
CA ARG A 30 16.72 9.93 -2.29
C ARG A 30 17.16 8.55 -2.77
N ASP A 31 16.45 7.49 -2.38
CA ASP A 31 16.74 6.10 -2.72
C ASP A 31 15.49 5.38 -3.24
N GLN A 32 15.34 5.42 -4.57
CA GLN A 32 14.26 4.75 -5.28
C GLN A 32 14.30 3.22 -5.10
N LYS A 33 15.50 2.62 -5.00
CA LYS A 33 15.63 1.17 -4.82
C LYS A 33 15.08 0.75 -3.46
N LYS A 34 15.39 1.53 -2.42
CA LYS A 34 14.83 1.29 -1.09
C LYS A 34 13.32 1.47 -1.07
N PHE A 35 12.78 2.50 -1.73
CA PHE A 35 11.33 2.66 -1.87
C PHE A 35 10.68 1.43 -2.51
N PHE A 36 11.18 0.96 -3.64
CA PHE A 36 10.59 -0.21 -4.32
C PHE A 36 10.70 -1.50 -3.52
N ASN A 37 11.81 -1.71 -2.81
CA ASN A 37 11.96 -2.88 -1.94
C ASN A 37 10.92 -2.87 -0.81
N ASP A 38 10.79 -1.76 -0.10
CA ASP A 38 9.86 -1.63 1.01
C ASP A 38 8.40 -1.63 0.52
N PHE A 39 8.11 -1.00 -0.63
CA PHE A 39 6.81 -1.04 -1.28
C PHE A 39 6.41 -2.46 -1.67
N GLY A 40 7.32 -3.25 -2.25
CA GLY A 40 7.07 -4.66 -2.57
C GLY A 40 6.72 -5.48 -1.33
N ALA A 41 7.48 -5.31 -0.23
CA ALA A 41 7.18 -5.97 1.04
C ALA A 41 5.81 -5.53 1.61
N ALA A 42 5.48 -4.23 1.52
CA ALA A 42 4.19 -3.70 1.95
C ALA A 42 3.02 -4.27 1.14
N MET A 43 3.18 -4.42 -0.18
CA MET A 43 2.15 -5.01 -1.05
C MET A 43 1.92 -6.49 -0.77
N ILE A 44 2.97 -7.26 -0.46
CA ILE A 44 2.83 -8.66 0.02
C ILE A 44 2.05 -8.69 1.33
N LYS A 45 2.42 -7.84 2.30
CA LYS A 45 1.71 -7.75 3.59
C LYS A 45 0.24 -7.38 3.41
N MET A 46 -0.06 -6.43 2.53
CA MET A 46 -1.42 -6.01 2.21
C MET A 46 -2.22 -7.14 1.54
N GLY A 47 -1.61 -7.87 0.60
CA GLY A 47 -2.24 -8.99 -0.10
C GLY A 47 -2.58 -10.18 0.81
N ASN A 48 -1.94 -10.28 1.98
CA ASN A 48 -2.17 -11.34 2.95
C ASN A 48 -3.28 -11.01 3.98
N ILE A 49 -3.94 -9.86 3.88
CA ILE A 49 -4.99 -9.46 4.82
C ILE A 49 -6.26 -10.28 4.56
N ALA A 50 -6.69 -11.06 5.56
CA ALA A 50 -8.00 -11.71 5.63
C ALA A 50 -8.41 -12.51 4.36
N VAL A 51 -7.46 -13.20 3.73
CA VAL A 51 -7.70 -13.98 2.51
C VAL A 51 -8.51 -15.26 2.78
N LEU A 52 -9.37 -15.62 1.82
CA LEU A 52 -10.08 -16.91 1.81
C LEU A 52 -9.18 -17.99 1.21
N THR A 53 -9.03 -19.12 1.91
CA THR A 53 -8.12 -20.21 1.51
C THR A 53 -8.78 -21.58 1.62
N GLY A 54 -8.19 -22.59 0.99
CA GLY A 54 -8.74 -23.95 1.02
C GLY A 54 -10.12 -24.01 0.37
N SER A 55 -11.13 -24.49 1.11
CA SER A 55 -12.53 -24.57 0.68
C SER A 55 -13.36 -23.33 1.06
N GLN A 56 -12.74 -22.27 1.58
CA GLN A 56 -13.43 -21.02 1.90
C GLN A 56 -13.70 -20.21 0.62
N GLY A 57 -14.95 -19.79 0.43
CA GLY A 57 -15.36 -19.02 -0.75
C GLY A 57 -15.47 -19.86 -2.02
N GLU A 58 -15.20 -19.25 -3.18
CA GLU A 58 -15.25 -19.91 -4.49
C GLU A 58 -14.32 -19.23 -5.50
N ILE A 59 -13.96 -19.97 -6.55
CA ILE A 59 -13.34 -19.38 -7.74
C ILE A 59 -14.47 -18.89 -8.64
N ARG A 60 -14.63 -17.57 -8.74
CA ARG A 60 -15.69 -16.95 -9.56
C ARG A 60 -15.43 -17.15 -11.06
N LYS A 61 -16.48 -17.51 -11.79
CA LYS A 61 -16.46 -17.56 -13.27
C LYS A 61 -16.64 -16.17 -13.89
N ASP A 62 -17.34 -15.28 -13.18
CA ASP A 62 -17.56 -13.88 -13.51
C ASP A 62 -17.33 -13.07 -12.22
N CYS A 63 -16.36 -12.15 -12.22
CA CYS A 63 -15.99 -11.38 -11.03
C CYS A 63 -17.15 -10.55 -10.45
N THR A 64 -18.17 -10.24 -11.28
CA THR A 64 -19.30 -9.37 -10.91
C THR A 64 -20.42 -10.08 -10.17
N ARG A 65 -20.44 -11.42 -10.12
CA ARG A 65 -21.50 -12.21 -9.47
C ARG A 65 -20.98 -13.44 -8.73
N VAL A 66 -21.78 -13.94 -7.80
CA VAL A 66 -21.56 -15.25 -7.14
C VAL A 66 -22.00 -16.36 -8.09
N ASN A 67 -21.31 -17.50 -8.10
CA ASN A 67 -21.74 -18.63 -8.91
C ASN A 67 -23.10 -19.14 -8.40
N THR A 68 -24.00 -19.46 -9.33
CA THR A 68 -25.23 -20.17 -9.00
C THR A 68 -24.97 -21.68 -8.92
N PRO A 69 -25.72 -22.42 -8.08
CA PRO A 69 -25.70 -23.89 -8.08
C PRO A 69 -25.92 -24.50 -9.47
#